data_AF-Q8HDD8-F1
#
_entry.id   AF-Q8HDD8-F1
#
_cell.length_a   1.000
_cell.length_b   1.000
_cell.length_c   1.000
_cell.angle_alpha   90.00
_cell.angle_beta   90.00
_cell.angle_gamma   90.00
#
_symmetry.space_group_name_H-M   'P 1'
#
loop_
_entity.id
_entity.type
_entity.pdbx_description
1 polymer ?
#
loop_
_entity_poly.entity_id
_entity_poly.type
_entity_poly.pdbx_seq_one_letter_code
_entity_poly.pdbx_strand_id
1 'polypeptide(L)'
;VSMQPTEGLMRGMEVLDTGKPLSVPVGKVTLGRIFNVLGEPVDNLGPVEANETLPIHRQAPAFVDLDTRLSIFETGIKVVDLLAPYRRGGKIGLFGGAGVGKTVLIMELINNIAKAHGGVSVFAGVGERTREGNDLYTEMKESGVIVEKNLPDSKVALVYGQMNEPPGARMRVALTALTMAEYFRDINKQDVLFFIDNIFRFVQAGAEVSALLGRMPSAVGYQPTLATEMGALQERITSTKDGSITSIQAVYVPADDLTDPAPATTFAHLDATTVLSRNLAAKGIYPAVDPLESTSTMLQPWIVGEKHYSCAQSVKKTLQRYKELQDIIAILGLDELSEEDRLVVARARKIERFLSQPFFVAEVFTGSPGKYVSLA
;
A
#
# COMPACT_ATOMS: atom_id res chain seq x y z
N VAL A 1 4.42 25.76 -9.61
CA VAL A 1 3.36 25.05 -8.85
C VAL A 1 3.60 25.32 -7.39
N SER A 2 2.63 25.90 -6.68
CA SER A 2 2.79 26.18 -5.24
C SER A 2 2.55 24.93 -4.40
N MET A 3 3.29 24.78 -3.30
CA MET A 3 3.06 23.74 -2.29
C MET A 3 2.12 24.23 -1.17
N GLN A 4 1.83 25.53 -1.12
CA GLN A 4 0.94 26.17 -0.14
C GLN A 4 -0.12 27.02 -0.83
N PRO A 5 -1.21 27.42 -0.13
CA PRO A 5 -2.18 28.37 -0.66
C PRO A 5 -1.51 29.64 -1.20
N THR A 6 -1.98 30.14 -2.33
CA THR A 6 -1.42 31.32 -3.00
C THR A 6 -2.15 32.62 -2.62
N GLU A 7 -3.01 32.57 -1.61
CA GLU A 7 -3.70 33.75 -1.09
C GLU A 7 -2.69 34.75 -0.50
N GLY A 8 -2.88 36.03 -0.79
CA GLY A 8 -1.97 37.08 -0.34
C GLY A 8 -0.72 37.27 -1.20
N LEU A 9 -0.46 36.43 -2.20
CA LEU A 9 0.65 36.66 -3.15
C LEU A 9 0.37 37.85 -4.08
N MET A 10 1.38 38.69 -4.28
CA MET A 10 1.30 39.88 -5.13
C MET A 10 2.37 39.86 -6.22
N ARG A 11 2.06 40.44 -7.39
CA ARG A 11 3.04 40.63 -8.46
C ARG A 11 4.15 41.56 -7.97
N GLY A 12 5.40 41.16 -8.17
CA GLY A 12 6.58 41.91 -7.71
C GLY A 12 7.08 41.54 -6.31
N MET A 13 6.48 40.53 -5.65
CA MET A 13 7.07 39.94 -4.45
C MET A 13 8.44 39.33 -4.76
N GLU A 14 9.39 39.52 -3.83
CA GLU A 14 10.71 38.92 -3.93
C GLU A 14 10.63 37.39 -3.82
N VAL A 15 11.39 36.70 -4.66
CA VAL A 15 11.50 35.24 -4.66
C VAL A 15 12.97 34.89 -4.53
N LEU A 16 13.30 34.09 -3.52
CA LEU A 16 14.65 33.59 -3.30
C LEU A 16 14.79 32.20 -3.92
N ASP A 17 15.74 32.05 -4.85
CA ASP A 17 16.12 30.74 -5.37
C ASP A 17 17.04 30.05 -4.34
N THR A 18 16.66 28.83 -3.94
CA THR A 18 17.47 28.03 -3.03
C THR A 18 18.62 27.30 -3.73
N GLY A 19 18.63 27.29 -5.08
CA GLY A 19 19.66 26.65 -5.91
C GLY A 19 19.63 25.12 -5.90
N LYS A 20 18.64 24.52 -5.22
CA LYS A 20 18.49 23.07 -5.08
C LYS A 20 17.03 22.64 -5.16
N PRO A 21 16.75 21.37 -5.55
CA PRO A 21 15.41 20.82 -5.47
C PRO A 21 14.90 20.80 -4.01
N LEU A 22 13.57 20.69 -3.86
CA LEU A 22 12.96 20.46 -2.54
C LEU A 22 13.64 19.25 -1.87
N SER A 23 14.17 19.47 -0.68
CA SER A 23 14.98 18.51 0.07
C SER A 23 14.37 18.30 1.44
N VAL A 24 14.34 17.05 1.90
CA VAL A 24 13.60 16.64 3.10
C VAL A 24 14.54 15.92 4.08
N PRO A 25 14.29 15.99 5.40
CA PRO A 25 15.10 15.29 6.38
C PRO A 25 14.98 13.78 6.20
N VAL A 26 16.08 13.06 6.41
CA VAL A 26 16.14 11.61 6.28
C VAL A 26 16.87 10.96 7.45
N GLY A 27 16.77 9.63 7.54
CA GLY A 27 17.42 8.83 8.57
C GLY A 27 16.52 8.50 9.76
N LYS A 28 17.10 7.83 10.76
CA LYS A 28 16.33 7.28 11.89
C LYS A 28 15.60 8.35 12.72
N VAL A 29 16.02 9.61 12.62
CA VAL A 29 15.37 10.76 13.28
C VAL A 29 13.96 11.04 12.74
N THR A 30 13.61 10.49 11.57
CA THR A 30 12.26 10.63 10.99
C THR A 30 11.27 9.59 11.53
N LEU A 31 11.73 8.55 12.22
CA LEU A 31 10.88 7.51 12.77
C LEU A 31 10.01 8.05 13.91
N GLY A 32 8.73 7.68 13.91
CA GLY A 32 7.71 8.10 14.86
C GLY A 32 7.17 9.52 14.62
N ARG A 33 7.69 10.25 13.63
CA ARG A 33 7.33 11.63 13.33
C ARG A 33 6.33 11.73 12.18
N ILE A 34 5.63 12.86 12.14
CA ILE A 34 4.73 13.23 11.04
C ILE A 34 5.32 14.41 10.27
N PHE A 35 5.48 14.28 8.96
CA PHE A 35 5.98 15.32 8.07
C PHE A 35 4.95 15.76 7.04
N ASN A 36 5.04 17.03 6.63
CA ASN A 36 4.35 17.54 5.44
C ASN A 36 5.19 17.30 4.15
N VAL A 37 4.67 17.74 3.01
CA VAL A 37 5.37 17.64 1.71
C VAL A 37 6.76 18.30 1.69
N LEU A 38 6.95 19.38 2.46
CA LEU A 38 8.20 20.13 2.55
C LEU A 38 9.24 19.46 3.46
N GLY A 39 8.85 18.40 4.18
CA GLY A 39 9.71 17.75 5.17
C GLY A 39 9.71 18.45 6.53
N GLU A 40 8.74 19.33 6.79
CA GLU A 40 8.58 19.98 8.10
C GLU A 40 7.71 19.10 9.01
N PRO A 41 8.07 18.97 10.30
CA PRO A 41 7.28 18.19 11.26
C PRO A 41 5.96 18.90 11.59
N VAL A 42 4.86 18.15 11.58
CA VAL A 42 3.49 18.65 11.87
C VAL A 42 2.83 17.94 13.07
N ASP A 43 3.61 17.22 13.86
CA ASP A 43 3.17 16.45 15.03
C ASP A 43 3.25 17.22 16.36
N ASN A 44 3.66 18.49 16.34
CA ASN A 44 3.86 19.34 17.53
C ASN A 44 4.91 18.80 18.53
N LEU A 45 5.80 17.89 18.11
CA LEU A 45 6.87 17.33 18.96
C LEU A 45 8.20 18.12 18.84
N GLY A 46 8.13 19.36 18.38
CA GLY A 46 9.31 20.20 18.13
C GLY A 46 10.04 19.90 16.82
N PRO A 47 11.15 20.59 16.52
CA PRO A 47 11.90 20.39 15.29
C PRO A 47 12.57 19.01 15.24
N VAL A 48 12.88 18.56 14.02
CA VAL A 48 13.70 17.36 13.78
C VAL A 48 15.12 17.81 13.47
N GLU A 49 16.06 17.50 14.35
CA GLU A 49 17.48 17.74 14.11
C GLU A 49 18.03 16.68 13.14
N ALA A 50 17.88 16.93 11.85
CA ALA A 50 18.42 16.07 10.80
C ALA A 50 19.80 16.55 10.35
N ASN A 51 20.79 15.66 10.42
CA ASN A 51 22.14 15.92 9.90
C ASN A 51 22.21 15.83 8.37
N GLU A 52 21.27 15.11 7.77
CA GLU A 52 21.23 14.82 6.34
C GLU A 52 19.85 15.14 5.76
N THR A 53 19.87 15.73 4.56
CA THR A 53 18.66 15.99 3.78
C THR A 53 18.87 15.47 2.36
N LEU A 54 17.83 14.90 1.76
CA LEU A 54 17.88 14.39 0.38
C LEU A 54 16.84 15.06 -0.51
N PRO A 55 17.15 15.30 -1.81
CA PRO A 55 16.20 15.88 -2.74
C PRO A 55 15.09 14.89 -3.09
N ILE A 56 13.85 15.38 -3.21
CA ILE A 56 12.70 14.52 -3.55
C ILE A 56 12.69 14.04 -5.00
N HIS A 57 13.42 14.77 -5.87
CA HIS A 57 13.57 14.49 -7.29
C HIS A 57 14.87 13.72 -7.52
N ARG A 58 14.74 12.41 -7.71
CA ARG A 58 15.84 11.49 -8.01
C ARG A 58 15.48 10.61 -9.19
N GLN A 59 16.50 10.09 -9.87
CA GLN A 59 16.32 9.10 -10.92
C GLN A 59 16.06 7.72 -10.29
N ALA A 60 15.38 6.86 -11.04
CA ALA A 60 15.25 5.46 -10.67
C ALA A 60 16.63 4.77 -10.65
N PRO A 61 16.81 3.71 -9.83
CA PRO A 61 18.04 2.93 -9.82
C PRO A 61 18.42 2.45 -11.23
N ALA A 62 19.72 2.42 -11.51
CA ALA A 62 20.20 1.92 -12.80
C ALA A 62 19.95 0.42 -12.93
N PHE A 63 19.79 -0.07 -14.17
CA PHE A 63 19.54 -1.48 -14.44
C PHE A 63 20.57 -2.43 -13.80
N VAL A 64 21.84 -2.00 -13.72
CA VAL A 64 22.94 -2.78 -13.12
C VAL A 64 22.79 -2.97 -11.62
N ASP A 65 22.00 -2.14 -10.94
CA ASP A 65 21.84 -2.14 -9.48
C ASP A 65 20.59 -2.89 -9.01
N LEU A 66 19.73 -3.32 -9.94
CA LEU A 66 18.51 -4.06 -9.64
C LEU A 66 18.82 -5.49 -9.15
N ASP A 67 18.10 -5.94 -8.11
CA ASP A 67 18.17 -7.35 -7.69
C ASP A 67 17.28 -8.21 -8.60
N THR A 68 17.87 -9.27 -9.16
CA THR A 68 17.19 -10.21 -10.05
C THR A 68 16.62 -11.42 -9.30
N ARG A 69 16.90 -11.56 -8.00
CA ARG A 69 16.43 -12.69 -7.20
C ARG A 69 14.94 -12.57 -6.91
N LEU A 70 14.19 -13.58 -7.37
CA LEU A 70 12.80 -13.76 -6.99
C LEU A 70 12.75 -14.38 -5.60
N SER A 71 12.26 -13.61 -4.62
CA SER A 71 12.03 -14.08 -3.26
C SER A 71 10.64 -13.68 -2.79
N ILE A 72 9.98 -14.62 -2.13
CA ILE A 72 8.67 -14.39 -1.51
C ILE A 72 8.88 -13.58 -0.24
N PHE A 73 7.96 -12.65 -0.03
CA PHE A 73 7.85 -11.86 1.17
C PHE A 73 6.75 -12.44 2.05
N GLU A 74 7.14 -13.13 3.12
CA GLU A 74 6.21 -13.79 4.05
C GLU A 74 5.51 -12.75 4.93
N THR A 75 4.19 -12.63 4.76
CA THR A 75 3.39 -11.63 5.47
C THR A 75 2.87 -12.12 6.82
N GLY A 76 2.84 -13.43 7.02
CA GLY A 76 2.21 -14.08 8.16
C GLY A 76 0.69 -14.15 8.05
N ILE A 77 0.12 -13.83 6.88
CA ILE A 77 -1.32 -13.75 6.63
C ILE A 77 -1.70 -14.85 5.65
N LYS A 78 -2.47 -15.84 6.13
CA LYS A 78 -2.81 -17.07 5.39
C LYS A 78 -3.28 -16.84 3.96
N VAL A 79 -4.25 -15.95 3.77
CA VAL A 79 -4.87 -15.73 2.45
C VAL A 79 -3.90 -15.07 1.46
N VAL A 80 -3.05 -14.16 1.95
CA VAL A 80 -2.04 -13.48 1.15
C VAL A 80 -0.94 -14.46 0.78
N ASP A 81 -0.31 -15.09 1.78
CA ASP A 81 0.83 -15.98 1.57
C ASP A 81 0.45 -17.21 0.72
N LEU A 82 -0.77 -17.73 0.84
CA LEU A 82 -1.23 -18.86 0.04
C LEU A 82 -1.64 -18.48 -1.39
N LEU A 83 -2.48 -17.45 -1.56
CA LEU A 83 -3.21 -17.22 -2.83
C LEU A 83 -2.69 -16.03 -3.66
N ALA A 84 -2.03 -15.07 -3.01
CA ALA A 84 -1.47 -13.87 -3.64
C ALA A 84 -0.13 -13.51 -2.98
N PRO A 85 0.88 -14.41 -3.00
CA PRO A 85 2.14 -14.21 -2.27
C PRO A 85 2.85 -12.95 -2.75
N TYR A 86 3.37 -12.17 -1.81
CA TYR A 86 4.06 -10.92 -2.14
C TYR A 86 5.50 -11.18 -2.54
N ARG A 87 6.02 -10.33 -3.44
CA ARG A 87 7.42 -10.32 -3.84
C ARG A 87 8.19 -9.36 -2.96
N ARG A 88 9.37 -9.75 -2.49
CA ARG A 88 10.28 -8.82 -1.80
C ARG A 88 10.75 -7.71 -2.75
N GLY A 89 10.51 -6.48 -2.36
CA GLY A 89 10.65 -5.27 -3.18
C GLY A 89 9.70 -5.17 -4.36
N GLY A 90 8.62 -5.94 -4.32
CA GLY A 90 7.53 -5.83 -5.29
C GLY A 90 6.58 -4.68 -4.96
N LYS A 91 5.67 -4.42 -5.90
CA LYS A 91 4.60 -3.44 -5.79
C LYS A 91 3.26 -4.15 -5.68
N ILE A 92 2.55 -3.91 -4.59
CA ILE A 92 1.28 -4.54 -4.28
C ILE A 92 0.17 -3.50 -4.36
N GLY A 93 -0.86 -3.78 -5.16
CA GLY A 93 -2.08 -2.98 -5.17
C GLY A 93 -3.10 -3.52 -4.18
N LEU A 94 -3.55 -2.68 -3.26
CA LEU A 94 -4.65 -2.98 -2.34
C LEU A 94 -5.93 -2.31 -2.83
N PHE A 95 -6.89 -3.14 -3.24
CA PHE A 95 -8.18 -2.71 -3.76
C PHE A 95 -9.26 -2.92 -2.70
N GLY A 96 -10.24 -2.04 -2.64
CA GLY A 96 -11.38 -2.22 -1.75
C GLY A 96 -12.11 -0.93 -1.43
N GLY A 97 -13.40 -1.05 -1.18
CA GLY A 97 -14.26 0.06 -0.77
C GLY A 97 -13.96 0.56 0.66
N ALA A 98 -14.69 1.57 1.11
CA ALA A 98 -14.65 1.98 2.52
C ALA A 98 -15.17 0.86 3.44
N GLY A 99 -14.58 0.71 4.62
CA GLY A 99 -15.06 -0.20 5.67
C GLY A 99 -14.69 -1.69 5.50
N VAL A 100 -13.95 -2.07 4.47
CA VAL A 100 -13.54 -3.49 4.24
C VAL A 100 -12.28 -3.90 5.01
N GLY A 101 -11.69 -3.01 5.81
CA GLY A 101 -10.53 -3.30 6.66
C GLY A 101 -9.15 -3.02 6.03
N LYS A 102 -9.05 -2.11 5.04
CA LYS A 102 -7.77 -1.72 4.40
C LYS A 102 -6.72 -1.26 5.42
N THR A 103 -7.09 -0.31 6.27
CA THR A 103 -6.22 0.26 7.29
C THR A 103 -5.74 -0.81 8.28
N VAL A 104 -6.65 -1.67 8.72
CA VAL A 104 -6.33 -2.78 9.64
C VAL A 104 -5.34 -3.75 9.00
N LEU A 105 -5.51 -4.08 7.71
CA LEU A 105 -4.55 -4.92 6.99
C LEU A 105 -3.18 -4.26 6.85
N ILE A 106 -3.13 -2.96 6.56
CA ILE A 106 -1.88 -2.18 6.48
C ILE A 106 -1.14 -2.20 7.82
N MET A 107 -1.85 -1.93 8.91
CA MET A 107 -1.25 -1.95 10.25
C MET A 107 -0.76 -3.34 10.65
N GLU A 108 -1.51 -4.39 10.32
CA GLU A 108 -1.08 -5.76 10.59
C GLU A 108 0.20 -6.11 9.82
N LEU A 109 0.30 -5.72 8.55
CA LEU A 109 1.52 -5.90 7.77
C LEU A 109 2.71 -5.19 8.45
N ILE A 110 2.56 -3.91 8.81
CA ILE A 110 3.60 -3.14 9.52
C ILE A 110 4.06 -3.88 10.78
N ASN A 111 3.12 -4.33 11.61
CA ASN A 111 3.40 -5.03 12.86
C ASN A 111 4.11 -6.38 12.63
N ASN A 112 3.63 -7.19 11.68
CA ASN A 112 4.21 -8.51 11.39
C ASN A 112 5.66 -8.41 10.93
N ILE A 113 5.98 -7.36 10.17
CA ILE A 113 7.30 -7.19 9.57
C ILE A 113 8.27 -6.55 10.55
N ALA A 114 7.79 -5.62 11.38
CA ALA A 114 8.56 -5.11 12.51
C ALA A 114 8.98 -6.25 13.46
N LYS A 115 8.10 -7.22 13.70
CA LYS A 115 8.37 -8.38 14.58
C LYS A 115 9.26 -9.45 13.92
N ALA A 116 9.03 -9.77 12.65
CA ALA A 116 9.70 -10.89 11.97
C ALA A 116 11.00 -10.52 11.25
N HIS A 117 11.09 -9.31 10.68
CA HIS A 117 12.18 -8.93 9.77
C HIS A 117 13.01 -7.72 10.24
N GLY A 118 12.61 -7.03 11.32
CA GLY A 118 13.34 -5.88 11.86
C GLY A 118 13.40 -4.68 10.90
N GLY A 119 12.55 -4.65 9.87
CA GLY A 119 12.47 -3.59 8.87
C GLY A 119 11.77 -2.33 9.38
N VAL A 120 11.89 -1.25 8.62
CA VAL A 120 11.20 0.02 8.88
C VAL A 120 10.09 0.24 7.85
N SER A 121 9.07 1.00 8.23
CA SER A 121 7.96 1.37 7.37
C SER A 121 7.95 2.87 7.10
N VAL A 122 7.51 3.27 5.92
CA VAL A 122 7.21 4.67 5.61
C VAL A 122 5.81 4.74 5.03
N PHE A 123 4.98 5.62 5.59
CA PHE A 123 3.60 5.82 5.14
C PHE A 123 3.46 7.16 4.43
N ALA A 124 2.96 7.12 3.20
CA ALA A 124 2.62 8.28 2.39
C ALA A 124 1.10 8.42 2.33
N GLY A 125 0.57 9.37 3.10
CA GLY A 125 -0.84 9.77 3.05
C GLY A 125 -1.06 10.82 1.96
N VAL A 126 -1.27 10.36 0.72
CA VAL A 126 -1.50 11.18 -0.47
C VAL A 126 -2.98 11.51 -0.62
N GLY A 127 -3.33 12.76 -0.36
CA GLY A 127 -4.71 13.24 -0.47
C GLY A 127 -5.66 12.52 0.47
N GLU A 128 -5.18 12.14 1.66
CA GLU A 128 -5.99 11.48 2.68
C GLU A 128 -6.81 12.46 3.50
N ARG A 129 -7.89 11.96 4.11
CA ARG A 129 -8.67 12.76 5.05
C ARG A 129 -7.88 12.95 6.35
N THR A 130 -7.85 14.17 6.88
CA THR A 130 -7.20 14.49 8.15
C THR A 130 -7.68 13.59 9.30
N ARG A 131 -8.98 13.26 9.34
CA ARG A 131 -9.54 12.32 10.31
C ARG A 131 -8.92 10.93 10.20
N GLU A 132 -8.85 10.37 9.00
CA GLU A 132 -8.32 9.02 8.76
C GLU A 132 -6.81 8.95 9.08
N GLY A 133 -6.06 10.02 8.79
CA GLY A 133 -4.65 10.15 9.20
C GLY A 133 -4.47 10.23 10.72
N ASN A 134 -5.33 10.97 11.42
CA ASN A 134 -5.29 11.06 12.88
C ASN A 134 -5.67 9.73 13.56
N ASP A 135 -6.70 9.06 13.04
CA ASP A 135 -7.13 7.75 13.54
C ASP A 135 -5.99 6.74 13.38
N LEU A 136 -5.35 6.68 12.20
CA LEU A 136 -4.20 5.83 11.96
C LEU A 136 -3.02 6.13 12.90
N TYR A 137 -2.71 7.42 13.11
CA TYR A 137 -1.63 7.81 14.02
C TYR A 137 -1.91 7.38 15.47
N THR A 138 -3.17 7.49 15.90
CA THR A 138 -3.61 7.06 17.24
C THR A 138 -3.54 5.54 17.37
N GLU A 139 -4.06 4.80 16.40
CA GLU A 139 -4.00 3.33 16.37
C GLU A 139 -2.55 2.82 16.34
N MET A 140 -1.64 3.49 15.63
CA MET A 140 -0.21 3.15 15.62
C MET A 140 0.48 3.37 16.97
N LYS A 141 0.03 4.35 17.76
CA LYS A 141 0.52 4.55 19.13
C LYS A 141 0.00 3.47 20.06
N GLU A 142 -1.29 3.18 20.00
CA GLU A 142 -1.93 2.17 20.84
C GLU A 142 -1.40 0.75 20.57
N SER A 143 -1.12 0.43 19.31
CA SER A 143 -0.53 -0.85 18.90
C SER A 143 0.98 -0.94 19.15
N GLY A 144 1.64 0.13 19.61
CA GLY A 144 3.07 0.16 19.91
C GLY A 144 3.98 0.21 18.68
N VAL A 145 3.46 0.51 17.49
CA VAL A 145 4.25 0.76 16.28
C VAL A 145 5.00 2.08 16.38
N ILE A 146 4.36 3.09 16.97
CA ILE A 146 4.95 4.37 17.35
C ILE A 146 5.18 4.38 18.85
N VAL A 147 6.44 4.57 19.27
CA VAL A 147 6.84 4.54 20.67
C VAL A 147 7.01 5.97 21.17
N GLU A 148 5.96 6.55 21.77
CA GLU A 148 5.98 7.96 22.22
C GLU A 148 7.10 8.28 23.22
N LYS A 149 7.46 7.31 24.07
CA LYS A 149 8.52 7.46 25.08
C LYS A 149 9.92 7.55 24.45
N ASN A 150 10.11 6.98 23.26
CA ASN A 150 11.37 6.99 22.55
C ASN A 150 11.14 6.91 21.03
N LEU A 151 10.98 8.07 20.39
CA LEU A 151 10.64 8.17 18.97
C LEU A 151 11.58 7.38 18.05
N PRO A 152 12.92 7.37 18.24
CA PRO A 152 13.85 6.54 17.48
C PRO A 152 13.58 5.03 17.47
N ASP A 153 12.88 4.49 18.49
CA ASP A 153 12.53 3.06 18.54
C ASP A 153 11.29 2.73 17.69
N SER A 154 10.54 3.76 17.27
CA SER A 154 9.38 3.63 16.40
C SER A 154 9.77 2.99 15.08
N LYS A 155 8.81 2.28 14.46
CA LYS A 155 9.06 1.50 13.24
C LYS A 155 8.51 2.14 11.98
N VAL A 156 7.87 3.30 12.11
CA VAL A 156 7.19 3.97 10.99
C VAL A 156 7.55 5.46 10.94
N ALA A 157 7.79 6.00 9.75
CA ALA A 157 7.78 7.44 9.48
C ALA A 157 6.51 7.80 8.70
N LEU A 158 5.82 8.87 9.09
CA LEU A 158 4.56 9.29 8.48
C LEU A 158 4.78 10.58 7.67
N VAL A 159 4.31 10.59 6.43
CA VAL A 159 4.31 11.78 5.57
C VAL A 159 2.90 12.00 5.04
N TYR A 160 2.27 13.11 5.41
CA TYR A 160 0.91 13.46 4.98
C TYR A 160 0.91 14.65 4.03
N GLY A 161 0.07 14.54 3.02
CA GLY A 161 -0.32 15.62 2.12
C GLY A 161 -1.83 15.55 2.01
N GLN A 162 -2.52 16.28 2.87
CA GLN A 162 -3.95 16.08 3.12
C GLN A 162 -4.84 16.60 1.98
N MET A 163 -6.13 16.22 1.97
CA MET A 163 -7.09 16.69 0.94
C MET A 163 -7.25 18.21 0.88
N ASN A 164 -7.08 18.92 2.00
CA ASN A 164 -7.16 20.37 2.09
C ASN A 164 -5.91 21.08 1.53
N GLU A 165 -4.84 20.35 1.25
CA GLU A 165 -3.63 20.91 0.67
C GLU A 165 -3.76 21.11 -0.85
N PRO A 166 -3.08 22.12 -1.42
CA PRO A 166 -3.14 22.38 -2.85
C PRO A 166 -2.65 21.16 -3.66
N PRO A 167 -3.09 21.02 -4.92
CA PRO A 167 -2.72 19.87 -5.75
C PRO A 167 -1.21 19.74 -5.96
N GLY A 168 -0.45 20.85 -5.88
CA GLY A 168 1.01 20.82 -5.90
C GLY A 168 1.62 19.97 -4.79
N ALA A 169 1.13 20.13 -3.56
CA ALA A 169 1.59 19.37 -2.39
C ALA A 169 1.21 17.89 -2.51
N ARG A 170 -0.07 17.61 -2.83
CA ARG A 170 -0.57 16.23 -3.05
C ARG A 170 0.19 15.49 -4.15
N MET A 171 0.58 16.18 -5.23
CA MET A 171 1.36 15.60 -6.33
C MET A 171 2.85 15.35 -5.96
N ARG A 172 3.34 15.84 -4.82
CA ARG A 172 4.76 15.72 -4.41
C ARG A 172 4.97 14.91 -3.14
N VAL A 173 3.96 14.80 -2.27
CA VAL A 173 4.09 14.09 -0.99
C VAL A 173 4.53 12.63 -1.12
N ALA A 174 4.07 11.92 -2.16
CA ALA A 174 4.52 10.55 -2.44
C ALA A 174 6.04 10.47 -2.68
N LEU A 175 6.61 11.48 -3.34
CA LEU A 175 8.06 11.57 -3.60
C LEU A 175 8.84 11.92 -2.33
N THR A 176 8.29 12.77 -1.47
CA THR A 176 8.86 13.09 -0.15
C THR A 176 8.99 11.82 0.69
N ALA A 177 7.90 11.07 0.80
CA ALA A 177 7.87 9.80 1.54
C ALA A 177 8.79 8.76 0.92
N LEU A 178 8.78 8.63 -0.42
CA LEU A 178 9.68 7.71 -1.13
C LEU A 178 11.14 8.05 -0.88
N THR A 179 11.50 9.33 -0.79
CA THR A 179 12.89 9.74 -0.53
C THR A 179 13.37 9.32 0.86
N MET A 180 12.48 9.35 1.86
CA MET A 180 12.78 8.80 3.19
C MET A 180 12.92 7.27 3.14
N ALA A 181 12.06 6.58 2.37
CA ALA A 181 12.17 5.13 2.18
C ALA A 181 13.46 4.72 1.45
N GLU A 182 13.86 5.47 0.41
CA GLU A 182 15.11 5.27 -0.32
C GLU A 182 16.34 5.45 0.56
N TYR A 183 16.30 6.35 1.55
CA TYR A 183 17.39 6.45 2.52
C TYR A 183 17.60 5.15 3.29
N PHE A 184 16.51 4.54 3.77
CA PHE A 184 16.58 3.28 4.49
C PHE A 184 17.02 2.12 3.59
N ARG A 185 16.66 2.14 2.30
CA ARG A 185 17.14 1.17 1.31
C ARG A 185 18.62 1.35 0.98
N ASP A 186 19.01 2.55 0.56
CA ASP A 186 20.33 2.83 -0.05
C ASP A 186 21.43 2.97 1.02
N ILE A 187 21.14 3.68 2.11
CA ILE A 187 22.14 4.02 3.14
C ILE A 187 22.13 3.00 4.27
N ASN A 188 20.94 2.69 4.82
CA ASN A 188 20.84 1.73 5.93
C ASN A 188 20.88 0.27 5.46
N LYS A 189 20.71 0.01 4.15
CA LYS A 189 20.75 -1.34 3.56
C LYS A 189 19.72 -2.29 4.17
N GLN A 190 18.49 -1.80 4.34
CA GLN A 190 17.40 -2.51 5.00
C GLN A 190 16.23 -2.74 4.05
N ASP A 191 15.39 -3.71 4.41
CA ASP A 191 14.09 -3.90 3.78
C ASP A 191 13.10 -2.89 4.36
N VAL A 192 12.45 -2.16 3.46
CA VAL A 192 11.53 -1.08 3.78
C VAL A 192 10.16 -1.44 3.26
N LEU A 193 9.14 -1.24 4.10
CA LEU A 193 7.78 -1.20 3.61
C LEU A 193 7.37 0.21 3.29
N PHE A 194 6.83 0.40 2.09
CA PHE A 194 6.35 1.69 1.66
C PHE A 194 4.85 1.66 1.41
N PHE A 195 4.09 2.39 2.21
CA PHE A 195 2.65 2.47 2.08
C PHE A 195 2.26 3.74 1.34
N ILE A 196 1.40 3.62 0.34
CA ILE A 196 0.82 4.78 -0.36
C ILE A 196 -0.70 4.69 -0.27
N ASP A 197 -1.30 5.53 0.56
CA ASP A 197 -2.75 5.72 0.58
C ASP A 197 -3.02 7.18 0.22
N ASN A 198 -3.50 7.55 -0.96
CA ASN A 198 -3.92 6.69 -2.07
C ASN A 198 -3.17 7.05 -3.36
N ILE A 199 -2.67 6.06 -4.11
CA ILE A 199 -1.92 6.33 -5.34
C ILE A 199 -2.77 7.00 -6.41
N PHE A 200 -4.09 6.77 -6.42
CA PHE A 200 -5.00 7.47 -7.33
C PHE A 200 -5.03 8.98 -7.07
N ARG A 201 -4.88 9.42 -5.81
CA ARG A 201 -4.87 10.85 -5.46
C ARG A 201 -3.61 11.56 -5.96
N PHE A 202 -2.50 10.84 -6.13
CA PHE A 202 -1.32 11.36 -6.82
C PHE A 202 -1.64 11.67 -8.29
N VAL A 203 -2.33 10.75 -8.99
CA VAL A 203 -2.77 10.95 -10.37
C VAL A 203 -3.74 12.12 -10.49
N GLN A 204 -4.75 12.15 -9.62
CA GLN A 204 -5.75 13.22 -9.59
C GLN A 204 -5.11 14.60 -9.39
N ALA A 205 -4.19 14.71 -8.43
CA ALA A 205 -3.44 15.95 -8.20
C ALA A 205 -2.60 16.35 -9.43
N GLY A 206 -2.02 15.36 -10.14
CA GLY A 206 -1.31 15.57 -11.40
C GLY A 206 -2.21 16.13 -12.51
N ALA A 207 -3.43 15.60 -12.65
CA ALA A 207 -4.42 16.10 -13.61
C ALA A 207 -4.81 17.56 -13.30
N GLU A 208 -5.06 17.89 -12.02
CA GLU A 208 -5.35 19.25 -11.58
C GLU A 208 -4.19 20.23 -11.88
N VAL A 209 -2.94 19.84 -11.54
CA VAL A 209 -1.75 20.66 -11.86
C VAL A 209 -1.57 20.83 -13.36
N SER A 210 -1.78 19.77 -14.15
CA SER A 210 -1.64 19.80 -15.61
C SER A 210 -2.65 20.76 -16.25
N ALA A 211 -3.90 20.76 -15.78
CA ALA A 211 -4.91 21.70 -16.24
C ALA A 211 -4.53 23.16 -15.92
N LEU A 212 -4.02 23.42 -14.70
CA LEU A 212 -3.54 24.76 -14.31
C LEU A 212 -2.33 25.24 -15.10
N LEU A 213 -1.50 24.31 -15.60
CA LEU A 213 -0.37 24.61 -16.49
C LEU A 213 -0.79 24.84 -17.95
N GLY A 214 -2.08 24.72 -18.29
CA GLY A 214 -2.60 24.92 -19.64
C GLY A 214 -2.23 23.80 -20.61
N ARG A 215 -1.89 22.61 -20.12
CA ARG A 215 -1.64 21.44 -20.98
C ARG A 215 -2.98 20.91 -21.50
N MET A 216 -3.02 20.49 -22.76
CA MET A 216 -4.20 19.82 -23.30
C MET A 216 -4.45 18.50 -22.55
N PRO A 217 -5.68 18.24 -22.07
CA PRO A 217 -6.01 16.99 -21.40
C PRO A 217 -5.98 15.82 -22.39
N SER A 218 -5.66 14.64 -21.87
CA SER A 218 -5.70 13.36 -22.59
C SER A 218 -7.03 12.64 -22.35
N ALA A 219 -7.06 11.32 -22.58
CA ALA A 219 -8.22 10.47 -22.35
C ALA A 219 -8.81 10.69 -20.95
N VAL A 220 -10.15 10.81 -20.88
CA VAL A 220 -10.92 10.95 -19.63
C VAL A 220 -10.52 12.19 -18.78
N GLY A 221 -9.75 13.13 -19.34
CA GLY A 221 -9.37 14.37 -18.65
C GLY A 221 -8.06 14.30 -17.87
N TYR A 222 -7.31 13.19 -17.95
CA TYR A 222 -5.99 13.06 -17.30
C TYR A 222 -4.90 13.87 -17.99
N GLN A 223 -3.78 14.08 -17.29
CA GLN A 223 -2.61 14.73 -17.87
C GLN A 223 -1.98 13.90 -18.98
N PRO A 224 -1.44 14.52 -20.06
CA PRO A 224 -0.75 13.79 -21.12
C PRO A 224 0.56 13.12 -20.64
N THR A 225 1.07 13.53 -19.49
CA THR A 225 2.29 13.00 -18.85
C THR A 225 2.01 11.87 -17.84
N LEU A 226 0.78 11.33 -17.79
CA LEU A 226 0.35 10.39 -16.75
C LEU A 226 1.30 9.18 -16.62
N ALA A 227 1.59 8.51 -17.73
CA ALA A 227 2.46 7.33 -17.74
C ALA A 227 3.90 7.67 -17.30
N THR A 228 4.43 8.81 -17.72
CA THR A 228 5.80 9.22 -17.37
C THR A 228 5.91 9.61 -15.90
N GLU A 229 4.94 10.34 -15.36
CA GLU A 229 4.90 10.75 -13.95
C GLU A 229 4.68 9.55 -13.02
N MET A 230 3.79 8.62 -13.41
CA MET A 230 3.60 7.37 -12.70
C MET A 230 4.88 6.52 -12.74
N GLY A 231 5.48 6.34 -13.92
CA GLY A 231 6.72 5.58 -14.07
C GLY A 231 7.88 6.17 -13.25
N ALA A 232 8.02 7.51 -13.23
CA ALA A 232 9.07 8.17 -12.45
C ALA A 232 8.96 7.90 -10.93
N LEU A 233 7.73 7.73 -10.41
CA LEU A 233 7.49 7.34 -9.03
C LEU A 233 7.68 5.83 -8.84
N GLN A 234 7.04 5.02 -9.68
CA GLN A 234 6.98 3.57 -9.52
C GLN A 234 8.35 2.91 -9.74
N GLU A 235 9.14 3.35 -10.71
CA GLU A 235 10.45 2.71 -11.01
C GLU A 235 11.52 2.95 -9.93
N ARG A 236 11.32 3.96 -9.07
CA ARG A 236 12.14 4.16 -7.88
C ARG A 236 11.80 3.17 -6.76
N ILE A 237 10.59 2.64 -6.73
CA ILE A 237 10.13 1.62 -5.80
C ILE A 237 10.57 0.26 -6.33
N THR A 238 11.73 -0.21 -5.90
CA THR A 238 12.30 -1.47 -6.37
C THR A 238 13.33 -2.02 -5.39
N SER A 239 13.70 -3.29 -5.57
CA SER A 239 14.84 -3.93 -4.93
C SER A 239 16.15 -3.56 -5.64
N THR A 240 17.11 -3.10 -4.86
CA THR A 240 18.50 -2.93 -5.29
C THR A 240 19.38 -3.99 -4.62
N LYS A 241 20.67 -4.02 -4.97
CA LYS A 241 21.67 -4.88 -4.29
C LYS A 241 21.85 -4.54 -2.81
N ASP A 242 21.56 -3.30 -2.41
CA ASP A 242 21.77 -2.81 -1.04
C ASP A 242 20.55 -3.04 -0.14
N GLY A 243 19.34 -3.07 -0.68
CA GLY A 243 18.12 -3.28 0.09
C GLY A 243 16.87 -3.37 -0.79
N SER A 244 15.70 -3.48 -0.18
CA SER A 244 14.44 -3.55 -0.91
C SER A 244 13.39 -2.58 -0.40
N ILE A 245 12.57 -2.04 -1.32
CA ILE A 245 11.35 -1.30 -0.96
C ILE A 245 10.16 -2.11 -1.47
N THR A 246 9.48 -2.80 -0.57
CA THR A 246 8.21 -3.48 -0.89
C THR A 246 7.10 -2.46 -0.67
N SER A 247 6.33 -2.14 -1.72
CA SER A 247 5.27 -1.14 -1.59
C SER A 247 3.87 -1.75 -1.53
N ILE A 248 3.04 -1.24 -0.64
CA ILE A 248 1.60 -1.54 -0.59
C ILE A 248 0.84 -0.26 -0.87
N GLN A 249 0.14 -0.24 -2.00
CA GLN A 249 -0.47 0.97 -2.54
C GLN A 249 -1.99 0.77 -2.57
N ALA A 250 -2.72 1.58 -1.81
CA ALA A 250 -4.16 1.61 -1.94
C ALA A 250 -4.52 2.22 -3.30
N VAL A 251 -5.29 1.48 -4.10
CA VAL A 251 -5.73 1.92 -5.41
C VAL A 251 -7.24 2.13 -5.38
N TYR A 252 -7.67 3.36 -5.58
CA TYR A 252 -9.06 3.69 -5.82
C TYR A 252 -9.39 3.50 -7.30
N VAL A 253 -10.42 2.71 -7.61
CA VAL A 253 -10.93 2.51 -8.97
C VAL A 253 -12.16 3.42 -9.14
N PRO A 254 -12.10 4.47 -9.98
CA PRO A 254 -13.24 5.35 -10.20
C PRO A 254 -14.40 4.59 -10.83
N ALA A 255 -15.59 4.72 -10.24
CA ALA A 255 -16.83 4.11 -10.75
C ALA A 255 -16.73 2.59 -11.01
N ASP A 256 -15.83 1.89 -10.29
CA ASP A 256 -15.53 0.47 -10.49
C ASP A 256 -15.08 0.12 -11.93
N ASP A 257 -14.59 1.11 -12.70
CA ASP A 257 -14.08 0.94 -14.06
C ASP A 257 -12.55 0.69 -14.08
N LEU A 258 -12.17 -0.57 -14.26
CA LEU A 258 -10.78 -0.99 -14.37
C LEU A 258 -10.11 -0.53 -15.68
N THR A 259 -10.88 -0.06 -16.65
CA THR A 259 -10.38 0.42 -17.96
C THR A 259 -10.02 1.90 -17.95
N ASP A 260 -10.32 2.61 -16.86
CA ASP A 260 -9.87 3.99 -16.68
C ASP A 260 -8.33 4.08 -16.80
N PRO A 261 -7.78 5.11 -17.48
CA PRO A 261 -6.34 5.24 -17.68
C PRO A 261 -5.50 5.24 -16.40
N ALA A 262 -6.02 5.75 -15.28
CA ALA A 262 -5.29 5.81 -14.01
C ALA A 262 -5.04 4.43 -13.38
N PRO A 263 -6.06 3.59 -13.11
CA PRO A 263 -5.83 2.23 -12.65
C PRO A 263 -5.11 1.40 -13.72
N ALA A 264 -5.44 1.52 -15.02
CA ALA A 264 -4.77 0.78 -16.09
C ALA A 264 -3.24 1.02 -16.11
N THR A 265 -2.81 2.28 -15.98
CA THR A 265 -1.38 2.63 -15.90
C THR A 265 -0.75 2.13 -14.61
N THR A 266 -1.48 2.19 -13.49
CA THR A 266 -0.99 1.70 -12.19
C THR A 266 -0.79 0.18 -12.23
N PHE A 267 -1.74 -0.57 -12.81
CA PHE A 267 -1.68 -2.03 -12.93
C PHE A 267 -0.45 -2.54 -13.65
N ALA A 268 0.02 -1.82 -14.67
CA ALA A 268 1.21 -2.18 -15.42
C ALA A 268 2.49 -2.25 -14.55
N HIS A 269 2.48 -1.58 -13.38
CA HIS A 269 3.61 -1.59 -12.45
C HIS A 269 3.41 -2.56 -11.25
N LEU A 270 2.24 -3.16 -11.05
CA LEU A 270 2.00 -3.99 -9.86
C LEU A 270 2.44 -5.45 -10.07
N ASP A 271 3.17 -6.01 -9.11
CA ASP A 271 3.56 -7.43 -9.07
C ASP A 271 2.44 -8.32 -8.50
N ALA A 272 1.60 -7.76 -7.62
CA ALA A 272 0.49 -8.46 -6.99
C ALA A 272 -0.71 -7.52 -6.75
N THR A 273 -1.91 -8.09 -6.78
CA THR A 273 -3.17 -7.40 -6.48
C THR A 273 -3.88 -8.13 -5.35
N THR A 274 -4.23 -7.39 -4.31
CA THR A 274 -5.04 -7.88 -3.18
C THR A 274 -6.35 -7.12 -3.18
N VAL A 275 -7.43 -7.83 -3.50
CA VAL A 275 -8.76 -7.24 -3.59
C VAL A 275 -9.54 -7.53 -2.30
N LEU A 276 -10.07 -6.50 -1.65
CA LEU A 276 -10.89 -6.63 -0.47
C LEU A 276 -12.37 -6.51 -0.81
N SER A 277 -13.12 -7.58 -0.54
CA SER A 277 -14.53 -7.71 -0.89
C SER A 277 -15.45 -7.29 0.26
N ARG A 278 -16.42 -6.42 -0.05
CA ARG A 278 -17.48 -6.05 0.90
C ARG A 278 -18.35 -7.25 1.28
N ASN A 279 -18.54 -8.20 0.36
CA ASN A 279 -19.35 -9.40 0.59
C ASN A 279 -18.70 -10.31 1.64
N LEU A 280 -17.37 -10.44 1.63
CA LEU A 280 -16.64 -11.20 2.65
C LEU A 280 -16.66 -10.48 4.01
N ALA A 281 -16.47 -9.17 4.03
CA ALA A 281 -16.57 -8.37 5.24
C ALA A 281 -17.97 -8.48 5.88
N ALA A 282 -19.04 -8.43 5.09
CA ALA A 282 -20.42 -8.57 5.56
C ALA A 282 -20.71 -9.95 6.18
N LYS A 283 -19.98 -11.00 5.76
CA LYS A 283 -20.03 -12.34 6.37
C LYS A 283 -19.19 -12.46 7.65
N GLY A 284 -18.50 -11.39 8.06
CA GLY A 284 -17.60 -11.39 9.22
C GLY A 284 -16.26 -12.09 8.97
N ILE A 285 -15.86 -12.27 7.70
CA ILE A 285 -14.57 -12.90 7.34
C ILE A 285 -13.52 -11.80 7.24
N TYR A 286 -12.58 -11.80 8.18
CA TYR A 286 -11.44 -10.88 8.21
C TYR A 286 -10.10 -11.64 8.20
N PRO A 287 -9.11 -11.21 7.40
CA PRO A 287 -9.17 -10.11 6.43
C PRO A 287 -10.09 -10.42 5.24
N ALA A 288 -10.77 -9.39 4.71
CA ALA A 288 -11.79 -9.55 3.67
C ALA A 288 -11.21 -9.73 2.26
N VAL A 289 -10.10 -10.44 2.12
CA VAL A 289 -9.39 -10.65 0.84
C VAL A 289 -10.17 -11.63 -0.03
N ASP A 290 -10.51 -11.21 -1.24
CA ASP A 290 -11.17 -12.04 -2.24
C ASP A 290 -10.15 -13.07 -2.80
N PRO A 291 -10.37 -14.37 -2.57
CA PRO A 291 -9.42 -15.42 -2.96
C PRO A 291 -9.37 -15.67 -4.48
N LEU A 292 -10.37 -15.21 -5.23
CA LEU A 292 -10.48 -15.42 -6.68
C LEU A 292 -10.00 -14.20 -7.46
N GLU A 293 -10.33 -12.99 -6.99
CA GLU A 293 -9.93 -11.74 -7.66
C GLU A 293 -8.50 -11.30 -7.31
N SER A 294 -7.95 -11.77 -6.19
CA SER A 294 -6.56 -11.47 -5.82
C SER A 294 -5.57 -12.32 -6.63
N THR A 295 -4.53 -11.67 -7.16
CA THR A 295 -3.54 -12.31 -8.04
C THR A 295 -2.11 -11.91 -7.66
N SER A 296 -1.15 -12.74 -8.04
CA SER A 296 0.26 -12.44 -7.88
C SER A 296 1.06 -13.09 -9.00
N THR A 297 2.03 -12.34 -9.54
CA THR A 297 3.04 -12.86 -10.47
C THR A 297 3.91 -13.94 -9.84
N MET A 298 4.02 -13.97 -8.51
CA MET A 298 4.82 -14.94 -7.78
C MET A 298 4.17 -16.32 -7.70
N LEU A 299 2.86 -16.45 -7.94
CA LEU A 299 2.14 -17.73 -7.81
C LEU A 299 2.40 -18.64 -9.03
N GLN A 300 3.63 -19.12 -9.13
CA GLN A 300 4.12 -19.98 -10.22
C GLN A 300 4.89 -21.18 -9.64
N PRO A 301 4.76 -22.39 -10.20
CA PRO A 301 5.36 -23.60 -9.63
C PRO A 301 6.88 -23.51 -9.41
N TRP A 302 7.60 -22.82 -10.30
CA TRP A 302 9.05 -22.67 -10.22
C TRP A 302 9.52 -21.62 -9.20
N ILE A 303 8.60 -20.79 -8.67
CA ILE A 303 8.90 -19.77 -7.65
C ILE A 303 8.49 -20.28 -6.27
N VAL A 304 7.22 -20.67 -6.09
CA VAL A 304 6.68 -21.10 -4.78
C VAL A 304 6.83 -22.60 -4.52
N GLY A 305 7.22 -23.37 -5.54
CA GLY A 305 7.27 -24.83 -5.49
C GLY A 305 5.93 -25.50 -5.81
N GLU A 306 5.99 -26.74 -6.26
CA GLU A 306 4.82 -27.51 -6.71
C GLU A 306 3.77 -27.73 -5.61
N LYS A 307 4.21 -27.96 -4.37
CA LYS A 307 3.30 -28.20 -3.24
C LYS A 307 2.44 -26.98 -2.93
N HIS A 308 3.06 -25.80 -2.84
CA HIS A 308 2.34 -24.54 -2.59
C HIS A 308 1.40 -24.24 -3.75
N TYR A 309 1.92 -24.31 -4.98
CA TYR A 309 1.14 -24.01 -6.18
C TYR A 309 -0.09 -24.93 -6.32
N SER A 310 0.08 -26.25 -6.21
CA SER A 310 -1.03 -27.20 -6.32
C SER A 310 -2.06 -27.05 -5.21
N CYS A 311 -1.64 -26.71 -3.98
CA CYS A 311 -2.53 -26.39 -2.88
C CYS A 311 -3.37 -25.15 -3.19
N ALA A 312 -2.71 -24.05 -3.58
CA ALA A 312 -3.38 -22.79 -3.93
C ALA A 312 -4.37 -22.96 -5.09
N GLN A 313 -3.99 -23.70 -6.14
CA GLN A 313 -4.88 -23.98 -7.27
C GLN A 313 -6.09 -24.84 -6.87
N SER A 314 -5.89 -25.82 -6.00
CA SER A 314 -6.99 -26.66 -5.49
C SER A 314 -7.98 -25.84 -4.66
N VAL A 315 -7.48 -24.89 -3.87
CA VAL A 315 -8.29 -23.93 -3.11
C VAL A 315 -9.10 -23.03 -4.06
N LYS A 316 -8.44 -22.40 -5.05
CA LYS A 316 -9.12 -21.54 -6.04
C LYS A 316 -10.19 -22.31 -6.82
N LYS A 317 -9.88 -23.53 -7.29
CA LYS A 317 -10.84 -24.39 -8.01
C LYS A 317 -12.07 -24.74 -7.16
N THR A 318 -11.88 -25.07 -5.89
CA THR A 318 -12.96 -25.40 -4.96
C THR A 318 -13.86 -24.18 -4.70
N LEU A 319 -13.26 -23.01 -4.51
CA LEU A 319 -13.99 -21.76 -4.28
C LEU A 319 -14.70 -21.25 -5.54
N GLN A 320 -14.10 -21.43 -6.72
CA GLN A 320 -14.73 -21.11 -8.00
C GLN A 320 -15.97 -21.98 -8.23
N ARG A 321 -15.85 -23.29 -8.04
CA ARG A 321 -17.00 -24.20 -8.15
C ARG A 321 -18.09 -23.86 -7.12
N TYR A 322 -17.71 -23.48 -5.91
CA TYR A 322 -18.68 -23.01 -4.92
C TYR A 322 -19.43 -21.75 -5.37
N LYS A 323 -18.74 -20.79 -6.00
CA LYS A 323 -19.37 -19.57 -6.54
C LYS A 323 -20.40 -19.90 -7.63
N GLU A 324 -20.09 -20.82 -8.54
CA GLU A 324 -21.05 -21.31 -9.56
C GLU A 324 -22.29 -21.98 -8.94
N LEU A 325 -22.09 -22.73 -7.85
CA LEU A 325 -23.19 -23.41 -7.17
C LEU A 325 -24.05 -22.46 -6.31
N GLN A 326 -23.56 -21.28 -5.94
CA GLN A 326 -24.33 -20.33 -5.11
C GLN A 326 -25.61 -19.86 -5.80
N ASP A 327 -25.57 -19.59 -7.11
CA ASP A 327 -26.76 -19.17 -7.86
C ASP A 327 -27.82 -20.28 -7.92
N ILE A 328 -27.37 -21.53 -8.10
CA ILE A 328 -28.25 -22.71 -8.08
C ILE A 328 -28.86 -22.89 -6.68
N ILE A 329 -28.05 -22.80 -5.62
CA ILE A 329 -28.50 -22.91 -4.22
C ILE A 329 -29.53 -21.82 -3.90
N ALA A 330 -29.36 -20.60 -4.41
CA ALA A 330 -30.27 -19.50 -4.15
C ALA A 330 -31.66 -19.71 -4.79
N ILE A 331 -31.73 -20.43 -5.91
CA ILE A 331 -32.99 -20.68 -6.65
C ILE A 331 -33.67 -21.98 -6.22
N LEU A 332 -32.92 -23.08 -6.19
CA LEU A 332 -33.45 -24.44 -6.00
C LEU A 332 -33.31 -24.94 -4.56
N GLY A 333 -32.44 -24.33 -3.76
CA GLY A 333 -32.08 -24.81 -2.43
C GLY A 333 -30.92 -25.81 -2.42
N LEU A 334 -30.36 -26.04 -1.24
CA LEU A 334 -29.15 -26.85 -1.08
C LEU A 334 -29.40 -28.36 -1.26
N ASP A 335 -30.65 -28.79 -1.05
CA ASP A 335 -31.07 -30.20 -1.16
C ASP A 335 -31.21 -30.67 -2.61
N GLU A 336 -31.27 -29.77 -3.58
CA GLU A 336 -31.35 -30.14 -5.01
C GLU A 336 -29.97 -30.42 -5.63
N LEU A 337 -28.89 -30.21 -4.86
CA LEU A 337 -27.53 -30.51 -5.31
C LEU A 337 -27.20 -32.00 -5.19
N SER A 338 -26.36 -32.48 -6.13
CA SER A 338 -25.72 -33.80 -6.07
C SER A 338 -24.89 -33.96 -4.79
N GLU A 339 -24.68 -35.20 -4.32
CA GLU A 339 -23.85 -35.44 -3.12
C GLU A 339 -22.43 -34.91 -3.27
N GLU A 340 -21.86 -34.98 -4.49
CA GLU A 340 -20.54 -34.44 -4.80
C GLU A 340 -20.51 -32.91 -4.68
N ASP A 341 -21.51 -32.21 -5.25
CA ASP A 341 -21.60 -30.75 -5.16
C ASP A 341 -21.85 -30.30 -3.71
N ARG A 342 -22.66 -31.03 -2.94
CA ARG A 342 -22.83 -30.77 -1.50
C ARG A 342 -21.50 -30.91 -0.74
N LEU A 343 -20.69 -31.91 -1.07
CA LEU A 343 -19.36 -32.08 -0.49
C LEU A 343 -18.42 -30.91 -0.85
N VAL A 344 -18.46 -30.44 -2.09
CA VAL A 344 -17.71 -29.25 -2.54
C VAL A 344 -18.13 -28.02 -1.76
N VAL A 345 -19.43 -27.76 -1.62
CA VAL A 345 -19.97 -26.64 -0.84
C VAL A 345 -19.52 -26.71 0.62
N ALA A 346 -19.58 -27.90 1.24
CA ALA A 346 -19.12 -28.10 2.61
C ALA A 346 -17.62 -27.82 2.80
N ARG A 347 -16.78 -28.25 1.85
CA ARG A 347 -15.34 -27.96 1.85
C ARG A 347 -15.05 -26.48 1.61
N ALA A 348 -15.72 -25.88 0.63
CA ALA A 348 -15.55 -24.47 0.29
C ALA A 348 -15.89 -23.56 1.47
N ARG A 349 -17.01 -23.80 2.18
CA ARG A 349 -17.37 -23.03 3.39
C ARG A 349 -16.33 -23.15 4.50
N LYS A 350 -15.72 -24.33 4.68
CA LYS A 350 -14.63 -24.54 5.65
C LYS A 350 -13.37 -23.77 5.23
N ILE A 351 -13.00 -23.81 3.95
CA ILE A 351 -11.86 -23.08 3.40
C ILE A 351 -12.08 -21.57 3.55
N GLU A 352 -13.25 -21.05 3.16
CA GLU A 352 -13.61 -19.63 3.24
C GLU A 352 -13.45 -19.11 4.68
N ARG A 353 -13.91 -19.87 5.67
CA ARG A 353 -13.70 -19.54 7.10
C ARG A 353 -12.25 -19.74 7.54
N PHE A 354 -11.56 -20.75 7.04
CA PHE A 354 -10.16 -21.01 7.39
C PHE A 354 -9.21 -19.92 6.88
N LEU A 355 -9.56 -19.22 5.81
CA LEU A 355 -8.80 -18.07 5.31
C LEU A 355 -8.89 -16.85 6.24
N SER A 356 -9.88 -16.78 7.13
CA SER A 356 -9.93 -15.74 8.18
C SER A 356 -8.82 -15.92 9.21
N GLN A 357 -8.35 -14.81 9.77
CA GLN A 357 -7.24 -14.79 10.73
C GLN A 357 -7.40 -13.64 11.73
N PRO A 358 -7.26 -13.90 13.05
CA PRO A 358 -7.21 -12.83 14.04
C PRO A 358 -5.88 -12.09 13.94
N PHE A 359 -5.95 -10.77 13.77
CA PHE A 359 -4.80 -9.87 13.67
C PHE A 359 -4.39 -9.34 15.04
N PHE A 360 -3.09 -9.08 15.23
CA PHE A 360 -2.59 -8.50 16.48
C PHE A 360 -3.13 -7.09 16.69
N VAL A 361 -3.14 -6.28 15.62
CA VAL A 361 -3.65 -4.91 15.70
C VAL A 361 -5.15 -4.84 15.97
N ALA A 362 -5.87 -5.95 15.75
CA ALA A 362 -7.31 -6.06 15.98
C ALA A 362 -7.68 -6.67 17.34
N GLU A 363 -6.72 -7.05 18.18
CA GLU A 363 -6.97 -7.62 19.52
C GLU A 363 -7.85 -6.69 20.37
N VAL A 364 -7.59 -5.37 20.30
CA VAL A 364 -8.32 -4.35 21.06
C VAL A 364 -9.82 -4.33 20.71
N PHE A 365 -10.16 -4.61 19.45
CA PHE A 365 -11.55 -4.59 18.97
C PHE A 365 -12.24 -5.96 19.07
N THR A 366 -11.48 -7.06 18.89
CA THR A 366 -12.04 -8.41 18.77
C THR A 366 -11.92 -9.24 20.05
N GLY A 367 -11.06 -8.85 20.98
CA GLY A 367 -10.74 -9.58 22.21
C GLY A 367 -10.05 -10.94 21.99
N SER A 368 -9.80 -11.33 20.74
CA SER A 368 -9.18 -12.60 20.38
C SER A 368 -7.69 -12.40 20.10
N PRO A 369 -6.80 -13.27 20.62
CA PRO A 369 -5.38 -13.04 20.48
C PRO A 369 -4.92 -13.16 19.02
N GLY A 370 -4.09 -12.22 18.60
CA GLY A 370 -3.52 -12.18 17.25
C GLY A 370 -2.63 -13.39 16.99
N LYS A 371 -2.61 -13.86 15.74
CA LYS A 371 -1.77 -15.01 15.35
C LYS A 371 -0.98 -14.70 14.08
N TYR A 372 0.33 -14.87 14.17
CA TYR A 372 1.22 -14.96 13.02
C TYR A 372 1.21 -16.40 12.50
N VAL A 373 0.95 -16.62 11.21
CA VAL A 373 0.92 -17.95 10.60
C VAL A 373 2.10 -18.08 9.65
N SER A 374 3.05 -18.94 9.98
CA SER A 374 4.18 -19.22 9.09
C SER A 374 3.75 -19.96 7.82
N LEU A 375 4.51 -19.82 6.75
CA LEU A 375 4.24 -20.45 5.46
C LEU A 375 4.40 -21.99 5.47
N ALA A 376 5.28 -22.52 6.32
CA ALA A 376 5.70 -23.93 6.33
C ALA A 376 4.69 -24.92 6.94
#